data_AF-A0A930WGF0-F1
#
_entry.id   AF-A0A930WGF0-F1
#
_cell.length_a   1.000
_cell.length_b   1.000
_cell.length_c   1.000
_cell.angle_alpha   90.00
_cell.angle_beta   90.00
_cell.angle_gamma   90.00
#
_symmetry.space_group_name_H-M   'P 1'
#
loop_
_entity.id
_entity.type
_entity.pdbx_description
1 polymer ?
#
loop_
_entity_poly.entity_id
_entity_poly.type
_entity_poly.pdbx_seq_one_letter_code
_entity_poly.pdbx_strand_id
1 'polypeptide(L)'
;VNNSRLIIKGKIASIDAGLQFAKKRLALLNFDLDRIEFRPFSPDYLEQYRDIDIALDTAPYNGGLTTCEALYMGVPVISMRGRTHGARFGASILTNAGVRELIAENDINYVRRAVQLAESPKLIAGYHAGLRANMKQAPLMNAQEYMHGLETAYREIWDTFLHARIRNGSEQT
;
A
#
# COMPACT_ATOMS: atom_id res chain seq x y z
N VAL A 1 19.12 10.56 -6.07
CA VAL A 1 19.73 9.21 -5.98
C VAL A 1 20.29 8.82 -7.34
N ASN A 2 21.61 8.74 -7.43
CA ASN A 2 22.27 8.37 -8.67
C ASN A 2 21.98 6.90 -9.00
N ASN A 3 21.85 6.57 -10.28
CA ASN A 3 21.65 5.20 -10.81
C ASN A 3 20.36 4.45 -10.40
N SER A 4 19.43 5.07 -9.65
CA SER A 4 18.12 4.43 -9.39
C SER A 4 17.32 4.23 -10.68
N ARG A 5 16.47 3.22 -10.73
CA ARG A 5 15.53 2.98 -11.83
C ARG A 5 14.11 2.95 -11.31
N LEU A 6 13.14 3.31 -12.15
CA LEU A 6 11.72 3.21 -11.84
C LEU A 6 11.12 2.05 -12.62
N ILE A 7 10.52 1.09 -11.91
CA ILE A 7 9.75 0.01 -12.52
C ILE A 7 8.27 0.36 -12.42
N ILE A 8 7.58 0.38 -13.56
CA ILE A 8 6.12 0.56 -13.64
C ILE A 8 5.51 -0.74 -14.13
N LYS A 9 4.80 -1.43 -13.24
CA LYS A 9 4.07 -2.67 -13.56
C LYS A 9 2.57 -2.44 -13.53
N GLY A 10 1.88 -3.00 -14.51
CA GLY A 10 0.41 -3.04 -14.52
C GLY A 10 -0.16 -3.14 -15.92
N LYS A 11 -1.50 -3.10 -16.01
CA LYS A 11 -2.22 -3.23 -17.29
C LYS A 11 -1.78 -2.19 -18.33
N ILE A 12 -1.35 -1.01 -17.90
CA ILE A 12 -0.82 0.04 -18.78
C ILE A 12 0.41 -0.42 -19.58
N ALA A 13 1.22 -1.32 -19.02
CA ALA A 13 2.39 -1.89 -19.68
C ALA A 13 2.07 -3.17 -20.48
N SER A 14 0.83 -3.68 -20.42
CA SER A 14 0.38 -4.87 -21.16
C SER A 14 -0.25 -4.56 -22.52
N ILE A 15 -0.41 -3.27 -22.86
CA ILE A 15 -1.01 -2.84 -24.13
C ILE A 15 -0.14 -1.74 -24.75
N ASP A 16 0.10 -1.82 -26.05
CA ASP A 16 0.98 -0.87 -26.74
C ASP A 16 0.51 0.58 -26.58
N ALA A 17 -0.79 0.83 -26.74
CA ALA A 17 -1.36 2.16 -26.56
C ALA A 17 -1.15 2.71 -25.13
N GLY A 18 -1.25 1.85 -24.10
CA GLY A 18 -0.99 2.23 -22.71
C GLY A 18 0.49 2.53 -22.47
N LEU A 19 1.38 1.72 -23.04
CA LEU A 19 2.83 1.92 -22.93
C LEU A 19 3.25 3.24 -23.58
N GLN A 20 2.74 3.53 -24.79
CA GLN A 20 3.02 4.78 -25.48
C GLN A 20 2.46 5.99 -24.72
N PHE A 21 1.25 5.86 -24.15
CA PHE A 21 0.67 6.90 -23.31
C PHE A 21 1.55 7.20 -22.08
N ALA A 22 2.00 6.16 -21.37
CA ALA A 22 2.86 6.32 -20.20
C ALA A 22 4.21 6.96 -20.56
N LYS A 23 4.88 6.46 -21.60
CA LYS A 23 6.15 7.01 -22.10
C LYS A 23 6.02 8.48 -22.49
N LYS A 24 4.95 8.84 -23.20
CA LYS A 24 4.67 10.24 -23.57
C LYS A 24 4.53 11.13 -22.35
N ARG A 25 3.78 10.71 -21.32
CA ARG A 25 3.62 11.50 -20.08
C ARG A 25 4.93 11.67 -19.32
N LEU A 26 5.74 10.62 -19.23
CA LEU A 26 7.04 10.67 -18.56
C LEU A 26 8.03 11.57 -19.30
N ALA A 27 8.05 11.51 -20.64
CA ALA A 27 8.86 12.39 -21.46
C ALA A 27 8.47 13.87 -21.29
N LEU A 28 7.16 14.19 -21.21
CA LEU A 28 6.69 15.56 -20.94
C LEU A 28 7.11 16.08 -19.56
N LEU A 29 7.37 15.18 -18.61
CA LEU A 29 7.88 15.49 -17.27
C LEU A 29 9.42 15.47 -17.21
N ASN A 30 10.11 15.36 -18.36
CA ASN A 30 11.57 15.28 -18.50
C ASN A 30 12.21 14.11 -17.74
N PHE A 31 11.50 12.99 -17.62
CA PHE A 31 12.11 11.76 -17.14
C PHE A 31 13.00 11.14 -18.21
N ASP A 32 14.18 10.68 -17.80
CA ASP A 32 15.04 9.82 -18.59
C ASP A 32 14.38 8.43 -18.73
N LEU A 33 13.93 8.11 -19.94
CA LEU A 33 13.21 6.87 -20.22
C LEU A 33 14.12 5.63 -20.15
N ASP A 34 15.45 5.77 -20.26
CA ASP A 34 16.38 4.64 -20.12
C ASP A 34 16.49 4.14 -18.68
N ARG A 35 15.99 4.95 -17.72
CA ARG A 35 15.87 4.60 -16.30
C ARG A 35 14.48 4.10 -15.93
N ILE A 36 13.58 3.90 -16.91
CA ILE A 36 12.22 3.43 -16.69
C ILE A 36 12.01 2.09 -17.36
N GLU A 37 11.66 1.09 -16.56
CA GLU A 37 11.31 -0.23 -17.01
C GLU A 37 9.81 -0.46 -16.88
N PHE A 38 9.17 -0.92 -17.94
CA PHE A 38 7.75 -1.27 -17.92
C PHE A 38 7.59 -2.78 -17.90
N ARG A 39 6.89 -3.30 -16.90
CA ARG A 39 6.60 -4.73 -16.78
C ARG A 39 5.12 -4.99 -17.05
N PRO A 40 4.75 -5.85 -18.02
CA PRO A 40 3.36 -6.22 -18.23
C PRO A 40 2.84 -7.05 -17.04
N PHE A 41 1.54 -7.30 -17.00
CA PHE A 41 0.97 -8.33 -16.14
C PHE A 41 1.65 -9.68 -16.38
N SER A 42 1.91 -10.42 -15.30
CA SER A 42 2.53 -11.74 -15.37
C SER A 42 2.10 -12.57 -14.15
N PRO A 43 1.94 -13.89 -14.29
CA PRO A 43 1.47 -14.76 -13.21
C PRO A 43 2.50 -14.92 -12.07
N ASP A 44 3.79 -14.74 -12.39
CA ASP A 44 4.94 -14.80 -11.50
C ASP A 44 5.24 -13.47 -10.79
N TYR A 45 4.31 -12.51 -10.81
CA TYR A 45 4.57 -11.13 -10.36
C TYR A 45 5.10 -11.02 -8.93
N LEU A 46 4.75 -11.94 -8.03
CA LEU A 46 5.25 -11.91 -6.65
C LEU A 46 6.77 -12.07 -6.61
N GLU A 47 7.34 -12.88 -7.49
CA GLU A 47 8.80 -13.10 -7.56
C GLU A 47 9.53 -11.83 -8.03
N GLN A 48 8.86 -11.00 -8.83
CA GLN A 48 9.42 -9.75 -9.35
C GLN A 48 9.63 -8.68 -8.27
N TYR A 49 8.99 -8.80 -7.09
CA TYR A 49 9.32 -7.92 -5.96
C TYR A 49 10.76 -8.10 -5.46
N ARG A 50 11.44 -9.22 -5.79
CA ARG A 50 12.85 -9.43 -5.44
C ARG A 50 13.81 -8.48 -6.14
N ASP A 51 13.36 -7.86 -7.23
CA ASP A 51 14.14 -6.84 -7.95
C ASP A 51 13.88 -5.42 -7.41
N ILE A 52 13.03 -5.27 -6.37
CA ILE A 52 12.52 -3.97 -5.93
C ILE A 52 13.09 -3.63 -4.55
N ASP A 53 13.82 -2.52 -4.47
CA ASP A 53 14.33 -2.01 -3.21
C ASP A 53 13.26 -1.28 -2.38
N ILE A 54 12.41 -0.50 -3.04
CA ILE A 54 11.41 0.37 -2.42
C ILE A 54 10.15 0.39 -3.30
N ALA A 55 9.00 0.17 -2.68
CA ALA A 55 7.71 0.38 -3.32
C ALA A 55 7.20 1.80 -3.04
N LEU A 56 6.86 2.52 -4.09
CA LEU A 56 6.28 3.86 -4.03
C LEU A 56 4.77 3.74 -4.23
N ASP A 57 4.01 3.94 -3.17
CA ASP A 57 2.55 3.86 -3.23
C ASP A 57 1.95 5.08 -3.95
N THR A 58 0.83 4.89 -4.64
CA THR A 58 0.17 5.94 -5.43
C THR A 58 -0.71 6.85 -4.57
N ALA A 59 -0.96 8.06 -5.07
CA ALA A 59 -1.92 9.01 -4.52
C ALA A 59 -2.77 9.61 -5.67
N PRO A 60 -4.01 10.05 -5.43
CA PRO A 60 -4.74 10.09 -4.15
C PRO A 60 -5.42 8.76 -3.78
N TYR A 61 -5.24 7.71 -4.58
CA TYR A 61 -5.75 6.38 -4.30
C TYR A 61 -4.58 5.44 -4.05
N ASN A 62 -4.46 4.95 -2.82
CA ASN A 62 -3.36 4.08 -2.42
C ASN A 62 -3.60 2.65 -2.90
N GLY A 63 -2.52 1.88 -2.92
CA GLY A 63 -2.56 0.44 -2.94
C GLY A 63 -3.23 -0.13 -1.70
N GLY A 64 -3.81 -1.31 -1.86
CA GLY A 64 -4.31 -2.14 -0.77
C GLY A 64 -3.55 -3.45 -0.78
N LEU A 65 -4.00 -4.38 -1.63
CA LEU A 65 -3.36 -5.70 -1.77
C LEU A 65 -1.89 -5.58 -2.21
N THR A 66 -1.58 -4.74 -3.19
CA THR A 66 -0.19 -4.53 -3.66
C THR A 66 0.74 -4.02 -2.55
N THR A 67 0.23 -3.18 -1.65
CA THR A 67 0.98 -2.72 -0.46
C THR A 67 1.24 -3.89 0.48
N CYS A 68 0.24 -4.72 0.76
CA CYS A 68 0.41 -5.93 1.58
C CYS A 68 1.40 -6.93 0.95
N GLU A 69 1.32 -7.14 -0.36
CA GLU A 69 2.22 -8.04 -1.10
C GLU A 69 3.67 -7.55 -1.06
N ALA A 70 3.91 -6.26 -1.32
CA ALA A 70 5.24 -5.67 -1.23
C ALA A 70 5.86 -5.89 0.15
N LEU A 71 5.13 -5.54 1.22
CA LEU A 71 5.58 -5.74 2.60
C LEU A 71 5.82 -7.22 2.92
N TYR A 72 4.94 -8.11 2.47
CA TYR A 72 5.10 -9.56 2.66
C TYR A 72 6.31 -10.12 1.89
N MET A 73 6.64 -9.54 0.74
CA MET A 73 7.83 -9.84 -0.03
C MET A 73 9.12 -9.18 0.51
N GLY A 74 9.01 -8.44 1.62
CA GLY A 74 10.15 -7.80 2.26
C GLY A 74 10.48 -6.41 1.69
N VAL A 75 9.63 -5.84 0.85
CA VAL A 75 9.86 -4.54 0.22
C VAL A 75 9.20 -3.43 1.04
N PRO A 76 9.95 -2.45 1.56
CA PRO A 76 9.36 -1.31 2.26
C PRO A 76 8.51 -0.45 1.31
N VAL A 77 7.32 -0.05 1.78
CA VAL A 77 6.39 0.77 1.01
C VAL A 77 6.29 2.16 1.62
N ILE A 78 6.52 3.21 0.83
CA ILE A 78 6.26 4.60 1.23
C ILE A 78 4.87 4.98 0.73
N SER A 79 3.99 5.38 1.65
CA SER A 79 2.62 5.74 1.32
C SER A 79 2.23 7.10 1.88
N MET A 80 1.53 7.90 1.09
CA MET A 80 1.05 9.22 1.51
C MET A 80 -0.38 9.15 2.04
N ARG A 81 -0.56 9.61 3.28
CA ARG A 81 -1.86 9.71 3.94
C ARG A 81 -2.64 10.91 3.44
N GLY A 82 -3.76 10.65 2.79
CA GLY A 82 -4.74 11.68 2.42
C GLY A 82 -5.91 11.80 3.40
N ARG A 83 -6.96 12.47 2.93
CA ARG A 83 -8.16 12.82 3.72
C ARG A 83 -9.37 11.94 3.42
N THR A 84 -9.37 11.19 2.32
CA THR A 84 -10.46 10.29 1.94
C THR A 84 -10.17 8.86 2.40
N HIS A 85 -11.19 8.01 2.42
CA HIS A 85 -11.03 6.60 2.80
C HIS A 85 -9.96 5.88 1.95
N GLY A 86 -10.06 5.96 0.62
CA GLY A 86 -9.10 5.33 -0.30
C GLY A 86 -7.68 5.92 -0.25
N ALA A 87 -7.52 7.14 0.26
CA ALA A 87 -6.22 7.77 0.46
C ALA A 87 -5.58 7.43 1.82
N ARG A 88 -6.20 6.54 2.61
CA ARG A 88 -5.73 6.16 3.95
C ARG A 88 -5.42 4.68 4.07
N PHE A 89 -5.57 3.90 2.99
CA PHE A 89 -5.32 2.47 3.00
C PHE A 89 -3.86 2.16 3.34
N GLY A 90 -2.92 2.77 2.62
CA GLY A 90 -1.50 2.57 2.89
C GLY A 90 -1.12 2.98 4.32
N ALA A 91 -1.65 4.10 4.82
CA ALA A 91 -1.40 4.51 6.21
C ALA A 91 -1.94 3.51 7.25
N SER A 92 -3.14 2.97 7.03
CA SER A 92 -3.72 1.94 7.91
C SER A 92 -2.90 0.65 7.89
N ILE A 93 -2.54 0.18 6.68
CA ILE A 93 -1.75 -1.03 6.47
C ILE A 93 -0.36 -0.90 7.12
N LEU A 94 0.36 0.18 6.86
CA LEU A 94 1.71 0.41 7.41
C LEU A 94 1.69 0.52 8.95
N THR A 95 0.64 1.12 9.51
CA THR A 95 0.47 1.16 10.97
C THR A 95 0.30 -0.24 11.55
N ASN A 96 -0.58 -1.05 10.95
CA ASN A 96 -0.86 -2.41 11.40
C ASN A 96 0.23 -3.43 11.01
N ALA A 97 1.16 -3.06 10.12
CA ALA A 97 2.37 -3.82 9.80
C ALA A 97 3.57 -3.43 10.68
N GLY A 98 3.42 -2.42 11.56
CA GLY A 98 4.46 -1.98 12.50
C GLY A 98 5.52 -1.05 11.90
N VAL A 99 5.30 -0.50 10.70
CA VAL A 99 6.25 0.38 9.97
C VAL A 99 5.66 1.76 9.68
N ARG A 100 5.05 2.36 10.72
CA ARG A 100 4.36 3.66 10.63
C ARG A 100 5.28 4.81 10.19
N GLU A 101 6.58 4.66 10.39
CA GLU A 101 7.62 5.58 9.95
C GLU A 101 7.72 5.70 8.43
N LEU A 102 7.15 4.77 7.65
CA LEU A 102 7.09 4.86 6.19
C LEU A 102 5.89 5.69 5.68
N ILE A 103 5.03 6.16 6.59
CA ILE A 103 3.88 7.00 6.25
C ILE A 103 4.34 8.45 6.01
N ALA A 104 3.96 8.99 4.86
CA ALA A 104 4.15 10.38 4.49
C ALA A 104 2.88 11.21 4.69
N GLU A 105 3.04 12.45 5.14
CA GLU A 105 1.91 13.37 5.42
C GLU A 105 1.65 14.40 4.30
N ASN A 106 2.58 14.51 3.35
CA ASN A 106 2.50 15.39 2.18
C ASN A 106 3.60 15.03 1.17
N ASP A 107 3.55 15.65 -0.01
CA ASP A 107 4.45 15.38 -1.14
C ASP A 107 5.93 15.57 -0.77
N ILE A 108 6.26 16.64 -0.04
CA ILE A 108 7.64 16.93 0.40
C ILE A 108 8.14 15.81 1.30
N ASN A 109 7.32 15.37 2.25
CA ASN A 109 7.67 14.29 3.16
C ASN A 109 7.81 12.95 2.43
N TYR A 110 6.93 12.69 1.44
CA TYR A 110 6.99 11.49 0.61
C TYR A 110 8.32 11.39 -0.15
N VAL A 111 8.68 12.45 -0.87
CA VAL A 111 9.95 12.52 -1.62
C VAL A 111 11.14 12.39 -0.68
N ARG A 112 11.15 13.12 0.44
CA ARG A 112 12.25 13.06 1.42
C ARG A 112 12.46 11.64 1.94
N ARG A 113 11.39 10.92 2.28
CA ARG A 113 11.46 9.53 2.76
C ARG A 113 11.99 8.60 1.67
N ALA A 114 11.53 8.76 0.44
CA ALA A 114 11.98 7.94 -0.69
C ALA A 114 13.48 8.11 -0.94
N VAL A 115 13.96 9.35 -0.95
CA VAL A 115 15.39 9.67 -1.10
C VAL A 115 16.20 9.12 0.07
N GLN A 116 15.78 9.37 1.32
CA GLN A 116 16.49 8.90 2.51
C GLN A 116 16.66 7.37 2.51
N LEU A 117 15.61 6.64 2.14
CA LEU A 117 15.65 5.19 2.10
C LEU A 117 16.54 4.70 0.96
N ALA A 118 16.42 5.29 -0.22
CA ALA A 118 17.22 4.95 -1.40
C ALA A 118 18.72 5.28 -1.25
N GLU A 119 19.07 6.22 -0.39
CA GLU A 119 20.47 6.53 -0.03
C GLU A 119 21.00 5.66 1.12
N SER A 120 20.19 4.75 1.67
CA SER A 120 20.57 3.90 2.80
C SER A 120 20.40 2.41 2.52
N PRO A 121 21.40 1.77 1.85
CA PRO A 121 21.41 0.34 1.61
C PRO A 121 21.25 -0.50 2.88
N LYS A 122 21.76 -0.01 4.01
CA LYS A 122 21.62 -0.68 5.32
C LYS A 122 20.17 -0.73 5.80
N LEU A 123 19.40 0.35 5.63
CA LEU A 123 17.98 0.36 5.99
C LEU A 123 17.17 -0.55 5.07
N ILE A 124 17.42 -0.49 3.76
CA ILE A 124 16.79 -1.37 2.77
C ILE A 124 17.03 -2.84 3.12
N ALA A 125 18.30 -3.22 3.39
CA ALA A 125 18.64 -4.59 3.79
C ALA A 125 17.94 -5.02 5.10
N GLY A 126 17.82 -4.11 6.07
CA GLY A 126 17.08 -4.36 7.30
C GLY A 126 15.60 -4.64 7.05
N TYR A 127 14.95 -3.87 6.18
CA TYR A 127 13.57 -4.12 5.77
C TYR A 127 13.42 -5.45 5.02
N HIS A 128 14.27 -5.75 4.05
CA HIS A 128 14.26 -7.03 3.32
C HIS A 128 14.39 -8.24 4.24
N ALA A 129 15.26 -8.17 5.25
CA ALA A 129 15.46 -9.25 6.20
C ALA A 129 14.30 -9.41 7.19
N GLY A 130 13.68 -8.31 7.64
CA GLY A 130 12.75 -8.31 8.77
C GLY A 130 11.26 -8.27 8.40
N LEU A 131 10.88 -7.57 7.33
CA LEU A 131 9.48 -7.19 7.08
C LEU A 131 8.53 -8.38 7.00
N ARG A 132 8.91 -9.45 6.31
CA ARG A 132 8.06 -10.65 6.19
C ARG A 132 7.79 -11.30 7.55
N ALA A 133 8.83 -11.42 8.39
CA ALA A 133 8.69 -12.02 9.72
C ALA A 133 7.83 -11.13 10.61
N ASN A 134 8.07 -9.81 10.59
CA ASN A 134 7.28 -8.83 11.32
C ASN A 134 5.81 -8.85 10.90
N MET A 135 5.52 -8.88 9.60
CA MET A 135 4.16 -8.94 9.08
C MET A 135 3.39 -10.16 9.57
N LYS A 136 4.01 -11.34 9.58
CA LYS A 136 3.37 -12.58 10.05
C LYS A 136 2.97 -12.53 11.53
N GLN A 137 3.62 -11.68 12.32
CA GLN A 137 3.33 -11.47 13.74
C GLN A 137 2.48 -10.22 13.98
N ALA A 138 2.27 -9.38 12.97
CA ALA A 138 1.59 -8.12 13.11
C ALA A 138 0.05 -8.32 13.10
N PRO A 139 -0.72 -7.40 13.73
CA PRO A 139 -2.18 -7.44 13.71
C PRO A 139 -2.76 -7.56 12.29
N LEU A 140 -2.09 -7.00 11.29
CA LEU A 140 -2.46 -7.08 9.88
C LEU A 140 -2.64 -8.52 9.36
N MET A 141 -1.91 -9.50 9.89
CA MET A 141 -2.02 -10.92 9.52
C MET A 141 -2.72 -11.78 10.59
N ASN A 142 -3.24 -11.18 11.67
CA ASN A 142 -3.97 -11.91 12.69
C ASN A 142 -5.44 -12.08 12.30
N ALA A 143 -5.72 -13.11 11.49
CA ALA A 143 -7.07 -13.39 11.02
C ALA A 143 -8.05 -13.68 12.17
N GLN A 144 -7.59 -14.33 13.25
CA GLN A 144 -8.45 -14.67 14.38
C GLN A 144 -8.93 -13.42 15.12
N GLU A 145 -8.01 -12.49 15.43
CA GLU A 145 -8.35 -11.23 16.08
C GLU A 145 -9.21 -10.34 15.18
N TYR A 146 -8.91 -10.31 13.87
CA TYR A 146 -9.75 -9.61 12.89
C TYR A 146 -11.19 -10.15 12.89
N MET A 147 -11.36 -11.47 12.85
CA MET A 147 -12.69 -12.08 12.86
C MET A 147 -13.42 -11.82 14.17
N HIS A 148 -12.74 -11.89 15.31
CA HIS A 148 -13.35 -11.57 16.59
C HIS A 148 -13.85 -10.11 16.65
N GLY A 149 -13.06 -9.16 16.15
CA GLY A 149 -13.47 -7.76 16.06
C GLY A 149 -14.67 -7.56 15.15
N LEU A 150 -14.70 -8.25 14.01
CA LEU A 150 -15.82 -8.21 13.06
C LEU A 150 -17.11 -8.77 13.67
N GLU A 151 -17.03 -9.93 14.31
CA GLU A 151 -18.17 -10.56 14.98
C GLU A 151 -18.74 -9.69 16.11
N THR A 152 -17.84 -9.04 16.88
CA THR A 152 -18.23 -8.09 17.92
C THR A 152 -19.01 -6.92 17.32
N ALA A 153 -18.49 -6.31 16.25
CA ALA A 153 -19.18 -5.21 15.56
C ALA A 153 -20.54 -5.64 15.00
N TYR A 154 -20.66 -6.86 14.46
CA TYR A 154 -21.95 -7.37 13.99
C TYR A 154 -22.96 -7.56 15.13
N ARG A 155 -22.53 -8.03 16.30
CA ARG A 155 -23.40 -8.13 17.48
C ARG A 155 -23.88 -6.76 17.94
N GLU A 156 -22.98 -5.77 18.00
CA GLU A 156 -23.33 -4.39 18.38
C GLU A 156 -24.35 -3.76 17.42
N ILE A 157 -24.17 -3.95 16.12
CA ILE A 157 -25.12 -3.49 15.10
C ILE A 157 -26.50 -4.15 15.31
N TRP A 158 -26.51 -5.47 15.57
CA TRP A 158 -27.74 -6.22 15.78
C TRP A 158 -28.48 -5.79 17.06
N ASP A 159 -27.76 -5.64 18.17
CA ASP A 159 -28.34 -5.19 19.44
C ASP A 159 -28.91 -3.77 19.31
N THR A 160 -28.21 -2.89 18.58
CA THR A 160 -28.70 -1.54 18.28
C THR A 160 -30.00 -1.58 17.48
N PHE A 161 -30.08 -2.44 16.46
CA PHE A 161 -31.29 -2.63 15.68
C PHE A 161 -32.47 -3.13 16.52
N LEU A 162 -32.25 -4.13 17.39
CA LEU A 162 -33.28 -4.66 18.29
C LEU A 162 -33.79 -3.59 19.25
N HIS A 163 -32.90 -2.82 19.89
CA HIS A 163 -33.29 -1.74 20.80
C HIS A 163 -34.10 -0.65 20.10
N ALA A 164 -33.72 -0.25 18.87
CA ALA A 164 -34.47 0.73 18.11
C ALA A 164 -35.88 0.22 17.75
N ARG A 165 -36.00 -1.07 17.40
CA ARG A 165 -37.29 -1.69 17.07
C ARG A 165 -38.21 -1.82 18.27
N ILE A 166 -37.68 -2.17 19.45
CA ILE A 166 -38.46 -2.26 20.69
C ILE A 166 -39.04 -0.88 21.07
N ARG A 167 -38.22 0.18 21.01
CA ARG A 167 -38.67 1.55 21.32
C ARG A 167 -39.78 2.03 20.38
N ASN A 168 -39.65 1.78 19.07
CA ASN A 168 -40.65 2.20 18.08
C ASN A 168 -41.94 1.36 18.13
N GLY A 169 -41.85 0.11 18.61
CA GLY A 169 -43.03 -0.75 18.81
C GLY A 169 -43.87 -0.39 20.03
N SER A 170 -43.25 0.20 21.07
CA SER A 170 -43.96 0.66 22.29
C SER A 170 -44.67 2.02 22.15
N GLU A 171 -44.43 2.77 21.07
CA GLU A 171 -45.15 4.03 20.78
C GLU A 171 -46.40 3.84 19.90
N GLN A 172 -46.68 2.61 19.44
CA GLN A 172 -47.82 2.28 18.56
C GLN A 172 -48.96 1.49 19.24
N THR A 173 -48.93 1.35 20.57
CA THR A 173 -50.00 0.79 21.41
C THR A 173 -50.39 1.77 22.49
#